data_AF-A0AAD3AUW6-F1
#
_entry.id   AF-A0AAD3AUW6-F1
#
_cell.length_a   1.000
_cell.length_b   1.000
_cell.length_c   1.000
_cell.angle_alpha   90.00
_cell.angle_beta   90.00
_cell.angle_gamma   90.00
#
_symmetry.space_group_name_H-M   'P 1'
#
loop_
_entity.id
_entity.type
_entity.pdbx_description
1 polymer ?
#
loop_
_entity_poly.entity_id
_entity_poly.type
_entity_poly.pdbx_seq_one_letter_code
_entity_poly.pdbx_strand_id
1 'polypeptide(L)'
;MCVLFEFTSVALSVYLNHWYVAFYNAVEQYDKQTLLQQLLIFAAITSAMLLNSFLSYFCGQYLIIFMRKPMTENYVSNWLNSKSYLSCTTIYDNPEERISYDIQQLIMLSKNMFLTIIHSVSTLVSFSIILWGLS
;
A
#
# COMPACT_ATOMS: atom_id res chain seq x y z
N MET A 1 -2.21 -1.58 -11.35
CA MET A 1 -3.35 -1.71 -10.44
C MET A 1 -3.02 -1.22 -9.04
N CYS A 2 -2.07 -1.81 -8.29
CA CYS A 2 -1.86 -1.40 -6.89
C CYS A 2 -1.40 0.06 -6.74
N VAL A 3 -0.61 0.57 -7.70
CA VAL A 3 -0.25 2.00 -7.79
C VAL A 3 -1.48 2.92 -7.90
N LEU A 4 -2.56 2.50 -8.56
CA LEU A 4 -3.78 3.31 -8.65
C LEU A 4 -4.42 3.49 -7.28
N PHE A 5 -4.44 2.44 -6.45
CA PHE A 5 -4.97 2.54 -5.09
C PHE A 5 -4.13 3.44 -4.18
N GLU A 6 -2.81 3.50 -4.40
CA GLU A 6 -1.94 4.47 -3.70
C GLU A 6 -2.30 5.91 -4.09
N PHE A 7 -2.47 6.19 -5.38
CA PHE A 7 -2.91 7.52 -5.83
C PHE A 7 -4.31 7.87 -5.32
N THR A 8 -5.25 6.93 -5.34
CA THR A 8 -6.60 7.12 -4.77
C THR A 8 -6.53 7.38 -3.26
N SER A 9 -5.66 6.69 -2.53
CA SER A 9 -5.42 6.92 -1.10
C SER A 9 -4.97 8.36 -0.82
N VAL A 10 -4.02 8.86 -1.61
CA VAL A 10 -3.53 10.23 -1.51
C VAL A 10 -4.63 11.23 -1.86
N ALA A 11 -5.38 11.00 -2.94
CA ALA A 11 -6.49 11.87 -3.35
C ALA A 11 -7.60 11.95 -2.28
N LEU A 12 -7.97 10.82 -1.66
CA LEU A 12 -8.91 10.79 -0.55
C LEU A 12 -8.38 11.54 0.68
N SER A 13 -7.07 11.46 0.93
CA SER A 13 -6.43 12.20 2.02
C SER A 13 -6.45 13.72 1.79
N VAL A 14 -6.24 14.16 0.55
CA VAL A 14 -6.41 15.57 0.14
C VAL A 14 -7.86 16.01 0.29
N TYR A 15 -8.82 15.18 -0.14
CA TYR A 15 -10.24 15.49 0.00
C TYR A 15 -10.66 15.61 1.48
N LEU A 16 -10.16 14.71 2.34
CA LEU A 16 -10.34 14.79 3.79
C LEU A 16 -9.74 16.09 4.36
N ASN A 17 -8.60 16.54 3.82
CA ASN A 17 -8.00 17.81 4.22
C ASN A 17 -8.92 19.01 3.92
N HIS A 18 -9.51 19.07 2.72
CA HIS A 18 -10.50 20.09 2.40
C HIS A 18 -11.77 19.98 3.25
N TRP A 19 -12.21 18.76 3.56
CA TRP A 19 -13.33 18.53 4.47
C TRP A 19 -13.07 19.09 5.87
N TYR A 20 -11.85 18.99 6.42
CA TYR A 20 -11.52 19.60 7.71
C TYR A 20 -11.79 21.11 7.71
N VAL A 21 -11.40 21.83 6.66
CA VAL A 21 -11.67 23.27 6.55
C VAL A 21 -13.18 23.55 6.57
N ALA A 22 -13.96 22.82 5.79
CA ALA A 22 -15.42 22.97 5.75
C ALA A 22 -16.09 22.65 7.09
N PHE A 23 -15.62 21.60 7.78
CA PHE A 23 -16.12 21.22 9.10
C PHE A 23 -15.84 22.29 10.14
N TYR A 24 -14.61 22.80 10.22
CA TYR A 24 -14.26 23.86 11.18
C TYR A 24 -15.03 25.15 10.91
N ASN A 25 -15.21 25.54 9.65
CA ASN A 25 -16.04 26.69 9.28
C ASN A 25 -17.50 26.52 9.77
N ALA A 26 -18.07 25.32 9.64
CA ALA A 26 -19.43 25.04 10.12
C ALA A 26 -19.55 25.11 11.65
N VAL A 27 -18.50 24.67 12.38
CA VAL A 27 -18.41 24.79 13.84
C VAL A 27 -18.33 26.26 14.26
N GLU A 28 -17.51 27.05 13.59
CA GLU A 28 -17.34 28.48 13.88
C GLU A 28 -18.63 29.28 13.69
N GLN A 29 -19.40 28.94 12.65
CA GLN A 29 -20.69 29.59 12.35
C GLN A 29 -21.84 29.08 13.23
N TYR A 30 -21.60 28.12 14.14
CA TYR A 30 -22.62 27.47 14.97
C TYR A 30 -23.81 26.89 14.18
N ASP A 31 -23.59 26.53 12.91
CA ASP A 31 -24.63 25.98 12.05
C ASP A 31 -24.79 24.48 12.29
N LYS A 32 -25.77 24.13 13.12
CA LYS A 32 -26.09 22.74 13.48
C LYS A 32 -26.51 21.88 12.28
N GLN A 33 -27.16 22.48 11.28
CA GLN A 33 -27.64 21.73 10.11
C GLN A 33 -26.47 21.36 9.21
N THR A 34 -25.61 22.32 8.90
CA THR A 34 -24.39 22.10 8.12
C THR A 34 -23.44 21.14 8.84
N LEU A 35 -23.32 21.23 10.17
CA LEU A 35 -22.49 20.31 10.95
C LEU A 35 -22.94 18.84 10.81
N LEU A 36 -24.25 18.56 10.90
CA LEU A 36 -24.79 17.21 10.69
C LEU A 36 -24.53 16.70 9.25
N GLN A 37 -24.64 17.57 8.25
CA GLN A 37 -24.31 17.22 6.87
C GLN A 37 -22.82 16.87 6.73
N GLN A 38 -21.93 17.65 7.36
CA GLN A 38 -20.49 17.37 7.34
C GLN A 38 -20.15 16.03 8.01
N LEU A 39 -20.85 15.63 9.07
CA LEU A 39 -20.68 14.31 9.70
C LEU A 39 -21.06 13.16 8.75
N LEU A 40 -22.11 13.31 7.95
CA LEU A 40 -22.48 12.31 6.93
C LEU A 40 -21.44 12.24 5.82
N ILE A 41 -20.94 13.39 5.36
CA ILE A 41 -19.86 13.45 4.36
C ILE A 41 -18.60 12.76 4.92
N PHE A 42 -18.24 13.00 6.18
CA PHE A 42 -17.13 12.32 6.84
C PHE A 42 -17.29 10.80 6.85
N ALA A 43 -18.48 10.30 7.19
CA ALA A 43 -18.77 8.86 7.13
C ALA A 43 -18.61 8.30 5.70
N ALA A 44 -19.00 9.06 4.68
CA ALA A 44 -18.80 8.67 3.28
C ALA A 44 -17.32 8.65 2.88
N ILE A 45 -16.53 9.67 3.26
CA ILE A 45 -15.09 9.74 2.98
C ILE A 45 -14.37 8.57 3.65
N THR A 46 -14.59 8.38 4.95
CA THR A 46 -13.93 7.32 5.72
C THR A 46 -14.29 5.92 5.25
N SER A 47 -15.55 5.69 4.86
CA SER A 47 -15.96 4.42 4.25
C SER A 47 -15.30 4.19 2.89
N ALA A 48 -15.15 5.22 2.06
CA ALA A 48 -14.40 5.13 0.80
C ALA A 48 -12.91 4.84 1.01
N MET A 49 -12.28 5.48 2.00
CA MET A 49 -10.89 5.21 2.40
C MET A 49 -10.72 3.76 2.85
N LEU A 50 -11.61 3.28 3.71
CA LEU A 50 -11.60 1.90 4.19
C LEU A 50 -11.77 0.90 3.05
N LEU A 51 -12.71 1.14 2.14
CA LEU A 51 -12.90 0.30 0.95
C LEU A 51 -11.64 0.29 0.07
N ASN A 52 -11.02 1.45 -0.17
CA ASN A 52 -9.76 1.54 -0.91
C ASN A 52 -8.64 0.74 -0.23
N SER A 53 -8.51 0.81 1.09
CA SER A 53 -7.54 0.02 1.85
C SER A 53 -7.76 -1.48 1.68
N PHE A 54 -9.01 -1.96 1.75
CA PHE A 54 -9.33 -3.36 1.50
C PHE A 54 -8.94 -3.79 0.08
N LEU A 55 -9.32 -3.01 -0.94
CA LEU A 55 -8.99 -3.32 -2.34
C LEU A 55 -7.49 -3.29 -2.60
N SER A 56 -6.75 -2.33 -2.03
CA SER A 56 -5.29 -2.27 -2.11
C SER A 56 -4.64 -3.50 -1.49
N TYR A 57 -5.14 -3.93 -0.32
CA TYR A 57 -4.68 -5.15 0.33
C TYR A 57 -4.86 -6.38 -0.58
N PHE A 58 -6.05 -6.59 -1.14
CA PHE A 58 -6.30 -7.71 -2.05
C PHE A 58 -5.42 -7.65 -3.31
N CYS A 59 -5.21 -6.46 -3.89
CA CYS A 59 -4.27 -6.27 -5.01
C CYS A 59 -2.85 -6.69 -4.64
N GLY A 60 -2.39 -6.26 -3.46
CA GLY A 60 -1.07 -6.58 -2.94
C GLY A 60 -0.88 -8.07 -2.68
N GLN A 61 -1.91 -8.79 -2.22
CA GLN A 61 -1.85 -10.24 -2.03
C GLN A 61 -1.83 -10.98 -3.36
N TYR A 62 -2.66 -10.57 -4.32
CA TYR A 62 -2.66 -11.15 -5.66
C TYR A 62 -1.29 -11.03 -6.34
N LEU A 63 -0.65 -9.86 -6.24
CA LEU A 63 0.69 -9.63 -6.78
C LEU A 63 1.74 -10.57 -6.16
N ILE A 64 1.70 -10.77 -4.84
CA ILE A 64 2.62 -11.68 -4.15
C ILE A 64 2.48 -13.11 -4.70
N ILE A 65 1.25 -13.61 -4.79
CA ILE A 65 0.98 -14.98 -5.26
C ILE A 65 1.45 -15.14 -6.72
N PHE A 66 1.12 -14.18 -7.57
CA PHE A 66 1.47 -14.20 -9.00
C PHE A 66 2.98 -14.19 -9.22
N MET A 67 3.73 -13.42 -8.43
CA MET A 67 5.20 -13.33 -8.53
C MET A 67 5.90 -14.54 -7.90
N ARG A 68 5.35 -15.10 -6.82
CA ARG A 68 5.98 -16.19 -6.08
C ARG A 68 6.13 -17.45 -6.94
N LYS A 69 5.09 -17.84 -7.68
CA LYS A 69 5.08 -19.10 -8.45
C LYS A 69 6.25 -19.22 -9.45
N PRO A 70 6.43 -18.29 -10.42
CA PRO A 70 7.52 -18.41 -11.39
C PRO A 70 8.90 -18.22 -10.74
N MET A 71 9.03 -17.39 -9.71
CA MET A 71 10.30 -17.22 -9.00
C MET A 71 10.71 -18.50 -8.30
N THR A 72 9.82 -19.12 -7.51
CA THR A 72 10.16 -20.37 -6.82
C THR A 72 10.52 -21.48 -7.80
N GLU A 73 9.76 -21.64 -8.90
CA GLU A 73 10.05 -22.65 -9.94
C GLU A 73 11.46 -22.45 -10.56
N ASN A 74 11.81 -21.22 -10.92
CA ASN A 74 13.12 -20.90 -11.52
C ASN A 74 14.28 -21.12 -10.54
N TYR A 75 14.15 -20.68 -9.29
CA TYR A 75 15.21 -20.81 -8.29
C TYR A 75 15.43 -22.27 -7.88
N VAL A 76 14.35 -23.05 -7.71
CA VAL A 76 14.44 -24.49 -7.41
C VAL A 76 15.07 -25.24 -8.58
N SER A 77 14.67 -24.95 -9.82
CA SER A 77 15.26 -25.58 -11.01
C SER A 77 16.77 -25.31 -11.12
N ASN A 78 17.19 -24.06 -10.93
CA ASN A 78 18.60 -23.68 -10.95
C ASN A 78 19.41 -24.33 -9.82
N TRP A 79 18.82 -24.44 -8.63
CA TRP A 79 19.46 -25.10 -7.49
C TRP A 79 19.69 -26.60 -7.74
N LEU A 80 18.72 -27.29 -8.35
CA LEU A 80 18.87 -28.70 -8.75
C LEU A 80 19.94 -28.89 -9.84
N ASN A 81 19.93 -28.02 -10.87
CA ASN A 81 20.85 -28.11 -12.00
C ASN A 81 22.32 -27.81 -11.63
N SER A 82 22.54 -26.91 -10.66
CA SER A 82 23.90 -26.53 -10.22
C SER A 82 24.59 -27.58 -9.35
N LYS A 83 23.90 -28.69 -9.02
CA LYS A 83 24.35 -29.70 -8.03
C LYS A 83 24.77 -29.09 -6.68
N SER A 84 24.27 -27.90 -6.36
CA SER A 84 24.64 -27.17 -5.14
C SER A 84 24.23 -27.92 -3.87
N TYR A 85 23.31 -28.89 -3.99
CA TYR A 85 22.95 -29.82 -2.93
C TYR A 85 24.13 -30.66 -2.43
N LEU A 86 25.16 -30.95 -3.25
CA LEU A 86 26.34 -31.73 -2.84
C LEU A 86 27.24 -30.98 -1.86
N SER A 87 27.26 -29.64 -1.91
CA SER A 87 28.13 -28.79 -1.08
C SER A 87 27.45 -28.27 0.18
N CYS A 88 26.12 -28.39 0.28
CA CYS A 88 25.32 -27.82 1.37
C CYS A 88 24.85 -28.83 2.42
N THR A 89 25.20 -30.12 2.27
CA THR A 89 24.73 -31.23 3.13
C THR A 89 25.10 -31.11 4.61
N THR A 90 26.03 -30.22 4.98
CA THR A 90 26.50 -30.07 6.37
C THR A 90 26.05 -28.77 7.05
N ILE A 91 25.33 -27.86 6.35
CA ILE A 91 25.11 -26.48 6.84
C ILE A 91 23.61 -26.11 6.93
N TYR A 92 22.72 -26.68 6.12
CA TYR A 92 21.30 -26.31 6.11
C TYR A 92 20.38 -27.53 5.97
N ASP A 93 19.48 -27.72 6.93
CA ASP A 93 18.57 -28.88 6.97
C ASP A 93 17.49 -28.82 5.87
N ASN A 94 16.93 -27.63 5.58
CA ASN A 94 15.81 -27.46 4.63
C ASN A 94 16.05 -26.32 3.60
N PRO A 95 16.87 -26.52 2.56
CA PRO A 95 17.18 -25.50 1.55
C PRO A 95 15.95 -25.06 0.73
N GLU A 96 14.99 -25.97 0.51
CA GLU A 96 13.73 -25.70 -0.19
C GLU A 96 12.80 -24.74 0.57
N GLU A 97 12.73 -24.90 1.89
CA GLU A 97 12.00 -24.01 2.79
C GLU A 97 12.64 -22.63 2.77
N ARG A 98 13.98 -22.59 2.78
CA ARG A 98 14.74 -21.35 2.73
C ARG A 98 14.53 -20.58 1.44
N ILE A 99 14.62 -21.24 0.28
CA ILE A 99 14.38 -20.62 -1.03
C ILE A 99 12.96 -20.05 -1.09
N SER A 100 11.96 -20.80 -0.63
CA SER A 100 10.57 -20.36 -0.64
C SER A 100 10.34 -19.15 0.27
N TYR A 101 10.91 -19.16 1.47
CA TYR A 101 10.82 -18.08 2.44
C TYR A 101 11.51 -16.81 1.93
N ASP A 102 12.74 -16.92 1.45
CA ASP A 102 13.53 -15.78 0.99
C ASP A 102 12.90 -15.11 -0.25
N ILE A 103 12.34 -15.90 -1.18
CA ILE A 103 11.60 -15.36 -2.33
C ILE A 103 10.35 -14.58 -1.87
N GLN A 104 9.61 -15.14 -0.91
CA GLN A 104 8.45 -14.44 -0.36
C GLN A 104 8.86 -13.12 0.31
N GLN A 105 9.93 -13.13 1.10
CA GLN A 105 10.46 -11.92 1.74
C GLN A 105 10.92 -10.89 0.72
N LEU A 106 11.64 -11.31 -0.32
CA LEU A 106 12.08 -10.45 -1.41
C LEU A 106 10.89 -9.74 -2.07
N ILE A 107 9.87 -10.50 -2.48
CA ILE A 107 8.68 -9.94 -3.14
C ILE A 107 7.94 -8.98 -2.19
N MET A 108 7.77 -9.34 -0.91
CA MET A 108 7.08 -8.50 0.07
C MET A 108 7.83 -7.19 0.32
N LEU A 109 9.14 -7.25 0.59
CA LEU A 109 9.95 -6.05 0.81
C LEU A 109 9.95 -5.15 -0.42
N SER A 110 10.25 -5.71 -1.61
CA SER A 110 10.29 -4.94 -2.85
C SER A 110 8.95 -4.27 -3.15
N LYS A 111 7.83 -4.99 -2.99
CA LYS A 111 6.48 -4.43 -3.15
C LYS A 111 6.23 -3.29 -2.15
N ASN A 112 6.48 -3.51 -0.87
CA ASN A 112 6.21 -2.52 0.17
C ASN A 112 7.06 -1.27 -0.04
N MET A 113 8.36 -1.42 -0.25
CA MET A 113 9.25 -0.28 -0.51
C MET A 113 8.80 0.53 -1.73
N PHE A 114 8.48 -0.15 -2.83
CA PHE A 114 8.04 0.51 -4.05
C PHE A 114 6.74 1.31 -3.85
N LEU A 115 5.72 0.70 -3.26
CA LEU A 115 4.44 1.37 -3.02
C LEU A 115 4.56 2.49 -1.98
N THR A 116 5.32 2.28 -0.90
CA THR A 116 5.54 3.31 0.13
C THR A 116 6.29 4.52 -0.42
N ILE A 117 7.25 4.34 -1.33
CA ILE A 117 7.93 5.46 -1.98
C ILE A 117 6.94 6.27 -2.83
N ILE A 118 6.13 5.60 -3.66
CA ILE A 118 5.12 6.26 -4.49
C ILE A 118 4.12 7.04 -3.62
N HIS A 119 3.60 6.38 -2.59
CA HIS A 119 2.66 6.99 -1.65
C HIS A 119 3.27 8.23 -0.98
N SER A 120 4.48 8.10 -0.44
CA SER A 120 5.18 9.18 0.27
C SER A 120 5.47 10.37 -0.63
N VAL A 121 5.98 10.13 -1.83
CA VAL A 121 6.27 11.19 -2.81
C VAL A 121 4.99 11.89 -3.25
N SER A 122 3.93 11.13 -3.58
CA SER A 122 2.65 11.70 -3.99
C SER A 122 2.01 12.52 -2.86
N THR A 123 2.12 12.04 -1.63
CA THR A 123 1.64 12.75 -0.43
C THR A 123 2.40 14.06 -0.25
N LEU A 124 3.74 14.03 -0.33
CA LEU A 124 4.59 15.21 -0.21
C LEU A 124 4.22 16.27 -1.26
N VAL A 125 4.13 15.88 -2.53
CA VAL A 125 3.75 16.80 -3.62
C VAL A 125 2.38 17.41 -3.37
N SER A 126 1.39 16.59 -2.98
CA SER A 126 0.02 17.05 -2.73
C SER A 126 -0.03 18.07 -1.59
N PHE A 127 0.64 17.80 -0.47
CA PHE A 127 0.68 18.73 0.66
C PHE A 127 1.47 20.00 0.34
N SER A 128 2.57 19.92 -0.42
CA SER A 128 3.27 21.12 -0.88
C SER A 128 2.38 22.04 -1.71
N ILE A 129 1.52 21.47 -2.58
CA ILE A 129 0.56 22.25 -3.37
C ILE A 129 -0.49 22.91 -2.47
N ILE A 130 -1.07 22.17 -1.52
CA ILE A 130 -2.07 22.71 -0.58
C ILE A 130 -1.49 23.90 0.20
N LEU A 131 -0.27 23.74 0.74
CA LEU A 131 0.38 24.79 1.52
C LEU A 131 0.67 26.04 0.68
N TRP A 132 1.09 25.89 -0.57
CA TRP A 132 1.30 27.05 -1.44
C TRP A 132 -0.02 27.75 -1.77
N GLY A 133 -1.13 27.02 -1.95
CA GLY A 133 -2.44 27.63 -2.17
C GLY A 133 -3.01 28.40 -0.97
N LEU A 134 -2.47 28.19 0.23
CA LEU A 134 -2.87 28.87 1.47
C LEU A 134 -1.92 30.02 1.86
N SER A 135 -0.74 30.09 1.25
CA SER A 135 0.24 31.17 1.46
C SER A 135 -0.06 32.38 0.58
#